data_AF-A0A9X0WG98-F1
#
_entry.id   AF-A0A9X0WG98-F1
#
_cell.length_a   1.000
_cell.length_b   1.000
_cell.length_c   1.000
_cell.angle_alpha   90.00
_cell.angle_beta   90.00
_cell.angle_gamma   90.00
#
_symmetry.space_group_name_H-M   'P 1'
#
loop_
_entity.id
_entity.type
_entity.pdbx_description
1 polymer ?
#
loop_
_entity_poly.entity_id
_entity_poly.type
_entity_poly.pdbx_seq_one_letter_code
_entity_poly.pdbx_strand_id
1 'polypeptide(L)'
;MIEIRLGTEGDRGQILERMEEVYGVAPARRAERLWDWQWHQDPRLERPGYRGVVAVWRGHLIGNLATIPAGLFVDGAPCQAWWFVDVLVHWGLTRQALREHKRTAQPVMDSDQVPNLSRGIAAALFDHPAAGPIQLGKHVADPMARIGERVGFAPVAQSGGFHRRITLRHPIARVLGTQLGDLTGALIEQAMGPWPRPELPVEPHLGDFDARFDQLWQRVVQRYPAICQRDARLLNWRYRDHPDGGHHVLTVSDGQTLRGYCVVRAFDQGRRRRGKILDLLTAPEDQRARASLFAAALHELRRERVERAEIFVSDAALTSLVGALGFTPKLSKSGRPGPILARHLPAVAEPLYVTQGDGDGG
;
A
#
# COMPACT_ATOMS: atom_id res chain seq x y z
N MET A 1 -31.17 14.77 6.83
CA MET A 1 -30.56 14.87 5.48
C MET A 1 -29.22 14.14 5.49
N ILE A 2 -28.79 13.57 4.35
CA ILE A 2 -27.44 13.02 4.19
C ILE A 2 -26.56 14.14 3.67
N GLU A 3 -25.42 14.36 4.30
CA GLU A 3 -24.41 15.33 3.91
C GLU A 3 -23.15 14.60 3.47
N ILE A 4 -22.55 15.01 2.35
CA ILE A 4 -21.22 14.58 1.92
C ILE A 4 -20.31 15.80 2.03
N ARG A 5 -19.28 15.71 2.86
CA ARG A 5 -18.39 16.84 3.14
C ARG A 5 -16.95 16.40 3.37
N LEU A 6 -16.05 17.38 3.41
CA LEU A 6 -14.68 17.16 3.85
C LEU A 6 -14.67 16.62 5.30
N GLY A 7 -13.90 15.57 5.52
CA GLY A 7 -13.62 15.05 6.85
C GLY A 7 -12.59 15.92 7.57
N THR A 8 -12.71 16.01 8.89
CA THR A 8 -11.86 16.84 9.74
C THR A 8 -11.29 16.02 10.89
N GLU A 9 -10.32 16.57 11.61
CA GLU A 9 -9.77 15.91 12.81
C GLU A 9 -10.84 15.67 13.88
N GLY A 10 -11.88 16.52 13.95
CA GLY A 10 -13.03 16.32 14.84
C GLY A 10 -13.85 15.07 14.54
N ASP A 11 -13.75 14.52 13.32
CA ASP A 11 -14.46 13.30 12.92
C ASP A 11 -13.73 12.02 13.41
N ARG A 12 -12.48 12.12 13.89
CA ARG A 12 -11.63 10.97 14.30
C ARG A 12 -12.37 9.96 15.17
N GLY A 13 -13.06 10.42 16.21
CA GLY A 13 -13.75 9.54 17.16
C GLY A 13 -14.81 8.67 16.47
N GLN A 14 -15.65 9.29 15.62
CA GLN A 14 -16.67 8.55 14.88
C GLN A 14 -16.05 7.68 13.77
N ILE A 15 -14.96 8.10 13.13
CA ILE A 15 -14.26 7.27 12.13
C ILE A 15 -13.76 5.98 12.78
N LEU A 16 -13.07 6.07 13.92
CA LEU A 16 -12.55 4.91 14.65
C LEU A 16 -13.67 4.01 15.16
N GLU A 17 -14.77 4.59 15.67
CA GLU A 17 -15.96 3.84 16.08
C GLU A 17 -16.56 3.06 14.89
N ARG A 18 -16.79 3.71 13.74
CA ARG A 18 -17.32 3.03 12.57
C ARG A 18 -16.36 1.97 12.03
N MET A 19 -15.06 2.22 12.05
CA MET A 19 -14.05 1.21 11.70
C MET A 19 -14.15 -0.03 12.59
N GLU A 20 -14.35 0.15 13.89
CA GLU A 20 -14.51 -0.97 14.83
C GLU A 20 -15.76 -1.78 14.52
N GLU A 21 -16.89 -1.12 14.25
CA GLU A 21 -18.14 -1.80 13.91
C GLU A 21 -18.07 -2.57 12.57
N VAL A 22 -17.39 -2.01 11.56
CA VAL A 22 -17.38 -2.56 10.19
C VAL A 22 -16.23 -3.55 9.98
N TYR A 23 -15.04 -3.27 10.51
CA TYR A 23 -13.84 -4.07 10.31
C TYR A 23 -13.36 -4.81 11.56
N GLY A 24 -13.89 -4.46 12.74
CA GLY A 24 -13.52 -5.04 14.02
C GLY A 24 -12.48 -4.22 14.79
N VAL A 25 -12.28 -4.64 16.05
CA VAL A 25 -11.41 -3.96 17.03
C VAL A 25 -9.96 -3.83 16.56
N ALA A 26 -9.41 -4.88 15.92
CA ALA A 26 -7.99 -4.89 15.58
C ALA A 26 -7.61 -3.85 14.51
N PRO A 27 -8.35 -3.72 13.37
CA PRO A 27 -8.17 -2.61 12.44
C PRO A 27 -8.37 -1.22 13.07
N ALA A 28 -9.41 -1.03 13.87
CA ALA A 28 -9.68 0.27 14.50
C ALA A 28 -8.57 0.71 15.47
N ARG A 29 -8.12 -0.18 16.36
CA ARG A 29 -6.97 0.08 17.24
C ARG A 29 -5.68 0.35 16.47
N ARG A 30 -5.53 -0.28 15.30
CA ARG A 30 -4.36 -0.02 14.46
C ARG A 30 -4.43 1.38 13.85
N ALA A 31 -5.57 1.75 13.27
CA ALA A 31 -5.78 3.09 12.74
C ALA A 31 -5.59 4.16 13.83
N GLU A 32 -6.08 3.91 15.05
CA GLU A 32 -5.88 4.79 16.20
C GLU A 32 -4.39 4.97 16.55
N ARG A 33 -3.63 3.87 16.64
CA ARG A 33 -2.19 3.92 16.95
C ARG A 33 -1.38 4.65 15.88
N LEU A 34 -1.76 4.51 14.62
CA LEU A 34 -1.05 5.10 13.48
C LEU A 34 -1.58 6.49 13.10
N TRP A 35 -2.63 6.98 13.78
CA TRP A 35 -3.36 8.18 13.38
C TRP A 35 -2.46 9.41 13.30
N ASP A 36 -1.67 9.66 14.34
CA ASP A 36 -0.78 10.83 14.40
C ASP A 36 0.33 10.73 13.34
N TRP A 37 0.98 9.57 13.25
CA TRP A 37 2.00 9.31 12.24
C TRP A 37 1.48 9.52 10.81
N GLN A 38 0.28 9.04 10.50
CA GLN A 38 -0.29 9.17 9.16
C GLN A 38 -0.83 10.57 8.86
N TRP A 39 -1.57 11.16 9.79
CA TRP A 39 -2.34 12.37 9.52
C TRP A 39 -1.65 13.64 9.99
N HIS A 40 -0.58 13.57 10.77
CA HIS A 40 0.12 14.75 11.28
C HIS A 40 1.59 14.79 10.90
N GLN A 41 2.22 13.62 10.70
CA GLN A 41 3.66 13.53 10.44
C GLN A 41 4.00 13.22 8.98
N ASP A 42 3.03 12.82 8.14
CA ASP A 42 3.27 12.56 6.72
C ASP A 42 3.76 13.84 6.01
N PRO A 43 5.00 13.85 5.49
CA PRO A 43 5.60 15.05 4.93
C PRO A 43 4.94 15.52 3.63
N ARG A 44 4.05 14.71 3.04
CA ARG A 44 3.29 15.04 1.83
C ARG A 44 2.02 15.83 2.15
N LEU A 45 1.61 15.91 3.41
CA LEU A 45 0.48 16.73 3.82
C LEU A 45 0.86 18.21 3.77
N GLU A 46 0.04 19.01 3.08
CA GLU A 46 0.21 20.48 3.09
C GLU A 46 0.06 21.07 4.49
N ARG A 47 -0.81 20.47 5.31
CA ARG A 47 -1.02 20.82 6.72
C ARG A 47 -1.39 19.58 7.52
N PRO A 48 -0.90 19.42 8.76
CA PRO A 48 -1.33 18.35 9.66
C PRO A 48 -2.85 18.27 9.84
N GLY A 49 -3.35 17.07 10.12
CA GLY A 49 -4.74 16.73 10.35
C GLY A 49 -5.31 15.77 9.30
N TYR A 50 -6.36 15.05 9.68
CA TYR A 50 -7.07 14.11 8.82
C TYR A 50 -7.45 14.69 7.45
N ARG A 51 -7.41 13.84 6.41
CA ARG A 51 -7.84 14.16 5.05
C ARG A 51 -8.72 13.03 4.49
N GLY A 52 -9.88 13.43 3.98
CA GLY A 52 -10.82 12.51 3.39
C GLY A 52 -12.19 13.15 3.14
N VAL A 53 -13.12 12.32 2.71
CA VAL A 53 -14.53 12.68 2.51
C VAL A 53 -15.36 11.80 3.43
N VAL A 54 -16.32 12.41 4.12
CA VAL A 54 -17.23 11.70 5.03
C VAL A 54 -18.67 11.87 4.60
N ALA A 55 -19.48 10.85 4.88
CA ALA A 55 -20.93 10.91 4.75
C ALA A 55 -21.54 10.95 6.15
N VAL A 56 -22.37 11.95 6.41
CA VAL A 56 -23.00 12.19 7.71
C VAL A 56 -24.51 12.18 7.59
N TRP A 57 -25.18 11.54 8.55
CA TRP A 57 -26.63 11.52 8.65
C TRP A 57 -27.04 11.69 10.11
N ARG A 58 -27.82 12.75 10.41
CA ARG A 58 -28.26 13.11 11.77
C ARG A 58 -27.09 13.24 12.77
N GLY A 59 -26.00 13.87 12.34
CA GLY A 59 -24.78 14.03 13.14
C GLY A 59 -23.92 12.78 13.28
N HIS A 60 -24.36 11.63 12.74
CA HIS A 60 -23.61 10.37 12.79
C HIS A 60 -22.88 10.14 11.47
N LEU A 61 -21.59 9.82 11.55
CA LEU A 61 -20.80 9.39 10.41
C LEU A 61 -21.26 8.01 9.96
N ILE A 62 -21.66 7.91 8.69
CA ILE A 62 -22.15 6.67 8.08
C ILE A 62 -21.26 6.19 6.93
N GLY A 63 -20.30 7.01 6.49
CA GLY A 63 -19.30 6.63 5.49
C GLY A 63 -18.04 7.47 5.57
N ASN A 64 -16.93 6.90 5.14
CA ASN A 64 -15.59 7.47 5.20
C ASN A 64 -14.79 7.05 3.95
N LEU A 65 -14.06 7.99 3.38
CA LEU A 65 -13.08 7.80 2.32
C LEU A 65 -11.85 8.60 2.72
N ALA A 66 -10.84 7.94 3.28
CA ALA A 66 -9.59 8.59 3.64
C ALA A 66 -8.71 8.78 2.39
N THR A 67 -8.07 9.94 2.28
CA THR A 67 -7.26 10.31 1.11
C THR A 67 -5.84 10.72 1.52
N ILE A 68 -4.89 9.82 1.31
CA ILE A 68 -3.46 10.08 1.58
C ILE A 68 -2.82 10.64 0.31
N PRO A 69 -2.10 11.78 0.34
CA PRO A 69 -1.36 12.25 -0.82
C PRO A 69 -0.40 11.17 -1.36
N ALA A 70 -0.46 10.89 -2.67
CA ALA A 70 0.37 9.84 -3.27
C ALA A 70 1.84 10.28 -3.44
N GLY A 71 2.10 11.59 -3.54
CA GLY A 71 3.40 12.11 -3.94
C GLY A 71 3.76 11.66 -5.35
N LEU A 72 2.78 11.62 -6.26
CA LEU A 72 2.96 11.11 -7.62
C LEU A 72 3.79 12.09 -8.45
N PHE A 73 4.74 11.58 -9.22
CA PHE A 73 5.43 12.29 -10.28
C PHE A 73 5.10 11.62 -11.61
N VAL A 74 4.85 12.43 -12.65
CA VAL A 74 4.60 11.98 -14.02
C VAL A 74 5.55 12.76 -14.93
N ASP A 75 6.35 12.06 -15.74
CA ASP A 75 7.43 12.66 -16.55
C ASP A 75 8.35 13.60 -15.74
N GLY A 76 8.60 13.24 -14.47
CA GLY A 76 9.40 14.04 -13.54
C GLY A 76 8.74 15.29 -12.96
N ALA A 77 7.49 15.58 -13.31
CA ALA A 77 6.73 16.69 -12.73
C ALA A 77 5.80 16.19 -11.61
N PRO A 78 5.68 16.92 -10.48
CA PRO A 78 4.75 16.54 -9.42
C PRO A 78 3.30 16.61 -9.92
N CYS A 79 2.50 15.62 -9.54
CA CYS A 79 1.13 15.44 -9.96
C CYS A 79 0.23 15.23 -8.73
N GLN A 80 -0.92 15.90 -8.72
CA GLN A 80 -1.90 15.77 -7.64
C GLN A 80 -2.64 14.44 -7.75
N ALA A 81 -2.26 13.49 -6.91
CA ALA A 81 -2.91 12.17 -6.79
C ALA A 81 -3.01 11.74 -5.33
N TRP A 82 -4.02 10.92 -5.03
CA TRP A 82 -4.29 10.42 -3.68
C TRP A 82 -4.48 8.91 -3.69
N TRP A 83 -3.92 8.27 -2.67
CA TRP A 83 -4.29 6.93 -2.28
C TRP A 83 -5.60 6.98 -1.51
N PHE A 84 -6.61 6.25 -1.98
CA PHE A 84 -7.79 6.01 -1.19
C PHE A 84 -7.55 4.83 -0.24
N VAL A 85 -7.84 5.06 1.03
CA VAL A 85 -7.75 4.04 2.08
C VAL A 85 -9.02 4.10 2.93
N ASP A 86 -9.23 3.06 3.73
CA ASP A 86 -10.31 3.02 4.73
C ASP A 86 -11.70 3.38 4.17
N VAL A 87 -11.99 2.91 2.95
CA VAL A 87 -13.28 3.12 2.28
C VAL A 87 -14.35 2.34 3.00
N LEU A 88 -15.06 3.03 3.86
CA LEU A 88 -16.01 2.46 4.79
C LEU A 88 -17.39 3.05 4.54
N VAL A 89 -18.40 2.17 4.52
CA VAL A 89 -19.81 2.57 4.50
C VAL A 89 -20.55 1.66 5.48
N HIS A 90 -21.09 2.24 6.54
CA HIS A 90 -21.83 1.49 7.54
C HIS A 90 -23.20 1.07 6.98
N TRP A 91 -23.37 -0.23 6.71
CA TRP A 91 -24.53 -0.77 6.01
C TRP A 91 -25.88 -0.45 6.67
N GLY A 92 -26.00 -0.67 7.99
CA GLY A 92 -27.26 -0.49 8.72
C GLY A 92 -27.77 0.95 8.68
N LEU A 93 -26.94 1.88 9.16
CA LEU A 93 -27.20 3.32 9.12
C LEU A 93 -27.41 3.85 7.69
N THR A 94 -26.57 3.43 6.72
CA THR A 94 -26.72 3.85 5.32
C THR A 94 -28.07 3.43 4.75
N ARG A 95 -28.53 2.21 5.02
CA ARG A 95 -29.85 1.75 4.57
C ARG A 95 -30.99 2.59 5.16
N GLN A 96 -30.91 2.96 6.43
CA GLN A 96 -31.90 3.82 7.10
C GLN A 96 -31.87 5.23 6.50
N ALA A 97 -30.68 5.81 6.36
CA ALA A 97 -30.46 7.13 5.80
C ALA A 97 -31.01 7.25 4.37
N LEU A 98 -30.73 6.27 3.51
CA LEU A 98 -31.24 6.27 2.12
C LEU A 98 -32.75 6.11 2.04
N ARG A 99 -33.38 5.35 2.95
CA ARG A 99 -34.85 5.23 3.03
C ARG A 99 -35.49 6.55 3.43
N GLU A 100 -34.92 7.24 4.42
CA GLU A 100 -35.39 8.56 4.84
C GLU A 100 -35.19 9.59 3.73
N HIS A 101 -34.02 9.59 3.08
CA HIS A 101 -33.72 10.48 1.96
C HIS A 101 -34.76 10.31 0.84
N LYS A 102 -35.10 9.09 0.44
CA LYS A 102 -36.16 8.84 -0.57
C LYS A 102 -37.56 9.31 -0.14
N ARG A 103 -37.88 9.29 1.16
CA ARG A 103 -39.17 9.79 1.68
C ARG A 103 -39.25 11.32 1.74
N THR A 104 -38.11 11.97 1.93
CA THR A 104 -37.99 13.42 2.18
C THR A 104 -37.56 14.19 0.94
N ALA A 105 -36.94 13.54 -0.04
CA ALA A 105 -36.66 14.09 -1.35
C ALA A 105 -37.99 14.28 -2.10
N GLN A 106 -38.59 15.46 -1.96
CA GLN A 106 -39.54 15.98 -2.95
C GLN A 106 -38.82 16.08 -4.31
N PRO A 107 -39.54 16.02 -5.44
CA PRO A 107 -38.98 16.29 -6.77
C PRO A 107 -38.68 17.79 -6.89
N VAL A 108 -37.64 18.24 -6.19
CA VAL A 108 -37.13 19.61 -6.30
C VAL A 108 -36.01 19.56 -7.32
N MET A 109 -36.25 20.25 -8.43
CA MET A 109 -35.28 20.56 -9.47
C MET A 109 -33.99 21.11 -8.86
N ASP A 110 -32.86 20.63 -9.38
CA ASP A 110 -31.50 21.20 -9.30
C ASP A 110 -31.28 22.23 -8.19
N SER A 111 -30.85 21.74 -7.02
CA SER A 111 -30.08 22.56 -6.09
C SER A 111 -28.73 21.89 -5.89
N ASP A 112 -27.64 22.64 -6.11
CA ASP A 112 -26.25 22.20 -5.93
C ASP A 112 -25.92 21.73 -4.50
N GLN A 113 -26.87 21.84 -3.56
CA GLN A 113 -26.71 21.49 -2.15
C GLN A 113 -27.13 20.05 -1.80
N VAL A 114 -27.85 19.34 -2.69
CA VAL A 114 -28.26 17.94 -2.42
C VAL A 114 -27.26 16.98 -3.07
N PRO A 115 -26.58 16.10 -2.32
CA PRO A 115 -25.62 15.17 -2.91
C PRO A 115 -26.33 14.20 -3.86
N ASN A 116 -25.75 13.98 -5.04
CA ASN A 116 -26.25 12.98 -5.98
C ASN A 116 -25.97 11.56 -5.47
N LEU A 117 -26.98 10.94 -4.87
CA LEU A 117 -26.90 9.59 -4.29
C LEU A 117 -27.45 8.49 -5.21
N SER A 118 -27.70 8.78 -6.49
CA SER A 118 -28.24 7.81 -7.47
C SER A 118 -27.39 6.55 -7.60
N ARG A 119 -26.07 6.69 -7.44
CA ARG A 119 -25.07 5.59 -7.48
C ARG A 119 -24.66 5.10 -6.08
N GLY A 120 -25.32 5.60 -5.03
CA GLY A 120 -25.06 5.26 -3.63
C GLY A 120 -24.00 6.14 -2.95
N ILE A 121 -23.87 5.99 -1.63
CA ILE A 121 -22.99 6.82 -0.80
C ILE A 121 -21.52 6.66 -1.20
N ALA A 122 -21.04 5.44 -1.46
CA ALA A 122 -19.65 5.22 -1.86
C ALA A 122 -19.28 5.99 -3.13
N ALA A 123 -20.16 6.00 -4.14
CA ALA A 123 -19.93 6.78 -5.36
C ALA A 123 -19.85 8.28 -5.06
N ALA A 124 -20.78 8.80 -4.24
CA ALA A 124 -20.78 10.20 -3.85
C ALA A 124 -19.50 10.61 -3.08
N LEU A 125 -18.92 9.70 -2.27
CA LEU A 125 -17.63 9.94 -1.63
C LEU A 125 -16.50 10.10 -2.67
N PHE A 126 -16.41 9.19 -3.66
CA PHE A 126 -15.38 9.27 -4.70
C PHE A 126 -15.56 10.42 -5.69
N ASP A 127 -16.80 10.85 -5.91
CA ASP A 127 -17.12 11.95 -6.83
C ASP A 127 -16.94 13.33 -6.18
N HIS A 128 -16.83 13.39 -4.85
CA HIS A 128 -16.63 14.65 -4.15
C HIS A 128 -15.27 15.27 -4.52
N PRO A 129 -15.16 16.58 -4.79
CA PRO A 129 -13.91 17.22 -5.25
C PRO A 129 -12.71 16.99 -4.32
N ALA A 130 -12.94 16.92 -3.01
CA ALA A 130 -11.88 16.63 -2.03
C ALA A 130 -11.34 15.18 -2.06
N ALA A 131 -11.95 14.28 -2.83
CA ALA A 131 -11.38 12.96 -3.13
C ALA A 131 -10.15 13.06 -4.08
N GLY A 132 -9.95 14.22 -4.69
CA GLY A 132 -8.80 14.53 -5.52
C GLY A 132 -8.97 14.18 -7.01
N PRO A 133 -8.28 14.89 -7.92
CA PRO A 133 -8.36 14.68 -9.37
C PRO A 133 -7.87 13.32 -9.85
N ILE A 134 -6.85 12.72 -9.23
CA ILE A 134 -6.35 11.37 -9.54
C ILE A 134 -6.45 10.51 -8.29
N GLN A 135 -7.07 9.35 -8.43
CA GLN A 135 -7.36 8.46 -7.30
C GLN A 135 -6.73 7.08 -7.56
N LEU A 136 -5.99 6.59 -6.57
CA LEU A 136 -5.26 5.33 -6.62
C LEU A 136 -5.68 4.44 -5.46
N GLY A 137 -5.84 3.15 -5.70
CA GLY A 137 -6.15 2.15 -4.68
C GLY A 137 -5.31 0.92 -4.83
N LYS A 138 -4.86 0.36 -3.71
CA LYS A 138 -4.08 -0.88 -3.66
C LYS A 138 -4.64 -1.78 -2.57
N HIS A 139 -4.51 -3.10 -2.74
CA HIS A 139 -5.05 -4.10 -1.81
C HIS A 139 -6.58 -3.97 -1.57
N VAL A 140 -7.30 -3.49 -2.59
CA VAL A 140 -8.75 -3.29 -2.53
C VAL A 140 -9.46 -4.65 -2.55
N ALA A 141 -10.33 -4.89 -1.58
CA ALA A 141 -11.10 -6.13 -1.51
C ALA A 141 -12.07 -6.27 -2.70
N ASP A 142 -12.31 -7.50 -3.19
CA ASP A 142 -13.14 -7.76 -4.38
C ASP A 142 -14.49 -7.03 -4.40
N PRO A 143 -15.28 -6.99 -3.30
CA PRO A 143 -16.55 -6.24 -3.31
C PRO A 143 -16.35 -4.75 -3.56
N MET A 144 -15.32 -4.15 -2.99
CA MET A 144 -14.99 -2.73 -3.16
C MET A 144 -14.40 -2.47 -4.54
N ALA A 145 -13.58 -3.38 -5.08
CA ALA A 145 -13.05 -3.27 -6.44
C ALA A 145 -14.18 -3.22 -7.49
N ARG A 146 -15.22 -4.06 -7.33
CA ARG A 146 -16.42 -4.03 -8.19
C ARG A 146 -17.22 -2.74 -8.08
N ILE A 147 -17.24 -2.11 -6.90
CA ILE A 147 -17.84 -0.77 -6.74
C ILE A 147 -16.96 0.27 -7.46
N GLY A 148 -15.64 0.18 -7.28
CA GLY A 148 -14.63 0.98 -7.96
C GLY A 148 -14.81 0.98 -9.48
N GLU A 149 -14.90 -0.21 -10.10
CA GLU A 149 -15.12 -0.39 -11.54
C GLU A 149 -16.36 0.38 -12.02
N ARG A 150 -17.46 0.39 -11.24
CA ARG A 150 -18.70 1.13 -11.60
C ARG A 150 -18.59 2.64 -11.44
N VAL A 151 -17.67 3.12 -10.59
CA VAL A 151 -17.44 4.56 -10.37
C VAL A 151 -16.24 5.08 -11.16
N GLY A 152 -15.72 4.29 -12.11
CA GLY A 152 -14.73 4.72 -13.09
C GLY A 152 -13.28 4.34 -12.76
N PHE A 153 -13.03 3.47 -11.79
CA PHE A 153 -11.70 2.89 -11.61
C PHE A 153 -11.42 1.82 -12.66
N ALA A 154 -10.21 1.84 -13.21
CA ALA A 154 -9.68 0.80 -14.08
C ALA A 154 -8.49 0.11 -13.39
N PRO A 155 -8.28 -1.20 -13.61
CA PRO A 155 -7.10 -1.88 -13.13
C PRO A 155 -5.86 -1.42 -13.91
N VAL A 156 -4.78 -1.08 -13.21
CA VAL A 156 -3.49 -0.83 -13.84
C VAL A 156 -2.87 -2.17 -14.24
N ALA A 157 -2.52 -2.31 -15.52
CA ALA A 157 -1.96 -3.53 -16.06
C ALA A 157 -0.66 -3.92 -15.35
N GLN A 158 -0.38 -5.23 -15.30
CA GLN A 158 0.87 -5.78 -14.74
C GLN A 158 1.16 -5.36 -13.28
N SER A 159 0.11 -5.02 -12.53
CA SER A 159 0.21 -4.71 -11.11
C SER A 159 -0.44 -5.78 -10.24
N GLY A 160 0.16 -6.04 -9.08
CA GLY A 160 -0.40 -7.00 -8.13
C GLY A 160 0.55 -7.46 -7.04
N GLY A 161 -0.03 -8.12 -6.06
CA GLY A 161 0.72 -8.80 -5.00
C GLY A 161 1.28 -10.13 -5.48
N PHE A 162 2.48 -10.44 -5.01
CA PHE A 162 3.18 -11.70 -5.23
C PHE A 162 3.64 -12.24 -3.88
N HIS A 163 3.82 -13.56 -3.80
CA HIS A 163 4.38 -14.20 -2.62
C HIS A 163 5.35 -15.31 -2.98
N ARG A 164 6.29 -15.57 -2.07
CA ARG A 164 7.23 -16.68 -2.18
C ARG A 164 7.35 -17.37 -0.84
N ARG A 165 7.40 -18.71 -0.86
CA ARG A 165 7.78 -19.49 0.32
C ARG A 165 9.29 -19.38 0.51
N ILE A 166 9.73 -19.02 1.72
CA ILE A 166 11.14 -18.80 2.06
C ILE A 166 11.70 -20.01 2.78
N THR A 167 11.06 -20.47 3.86
CA THR A 167 11.44 -21.73 4.54
C THR A 167 10.21 -22.46 5.11
N LEU A 168 10.35 -23.78 5.26
CA LEU A 168 9.43 -24.66 5.97
C LEU A 168 10.03 -25.26 7.24
N ARG A 169 11.32 -25.00 7.54
CA ARG A 169 12.02 -25.52 8.72
C ARG A 169 11.26 -25.23 10.01
N HIS A 170 10.81 -23.98 10.19
CA HIS A 170 10.18 -23.56 11.43
C HIS A 170 8.78 -24.18 11.66
N PRO A 171 7.87 -24.21 10.66
CA PRO A 171 6.63 -24.99 10.76
C PRO A 171 6.84 -26.47 11.06
N ILE A 172 7.83 -27.11 10.42
CA ILE A 172 8.08 -28.54 10.54
C ILE A 172 8.75 -28.88 11.89
N ALA A 173 9.73 -28.08 12.33
CA ALA A 173 10.39 -28.22 13.62
C ALA A 173 9.42 -28.10 14.81
N ARG A 174 8.35 -27.30 14.67
CA ARG A 174 7.28 -27.22 15.68
C ARG A 174 6.43 -28.49 15.79
N VAL A 175 6.38 -29.32 14.74
CA VAL A 175 5.58 -30.55 14.70
C VAL A 175 6.44 -31.78 15.02
N LEU A 176 7.65 -31.85 14.48
CA LEU A 176 8.52 -33.03 14.56
C LEU A 176 9.65 -32.91 15.60
N GLY A 177 9.75 -31.78 16.30
CA GLY A 177 10.90 -31.45 17.13
C GLY A 177 12.06 -30.85 16.31
N THR A 178 12.93 -30.08 16.97
CA THR A 178 13.99 -29.29 16.31
C THR A 178 14.96 -30.14 15.51
N GLN A 179 15.41 -31.28 16.05
CA GLN A 179 16.39 -32.15 15.39
C GLN A 179 15.87 -32.79 14.10
N LEU A 180 14.62 -33.29 14.09
CA LEU A 180 14.01 -33.89 12.89
C LEU A 180 13.52 -32.82 11.91
N GLY A 181 13.06 -31.68 12.40
CA GLY A 181 12.63 -30.54 11.58
C GLY A 181 13.77 -29.84 10.83
N ASP A 182 14.95 -29.79 11.42
CA ASP A 182 16.14 -29.21 10.78
C ASP A 182 16.64 -30.10 9.63
N LEU A 183 16.65 -31.43 9.81
CA LEU A 183 17.04 -32.39 8.77
C LEU A 183 16.03 -32.41 7.61
N THR A 184 14.73 -32.52 7.92
CA THR A 184 13.67 -32.53 6.88
C THR A 184 13.55 -31.18 6.17
N GLY A 185 13.68 -30.07 6.90
CA GLY A 185 13.67 -28.75 6.29
C GLY A 185 14.91 -28.46 5.44
N ALA A 186 16.08 -29.03 5.76
CA ALA A 186 17.27 -28.93 4.90
C ALA A 186 17.09 -29.66 3.56
N LEU A 187 16.48 -30.85 3.57
CA LEU A 187 16.17 -31.62 2.35
C LEU A 187 15.15 -30.89 1.45
N ILE A 188 14.11 -30.30 2.05
CA ILE A 188 13.10 -29.50 1.32
C ILE A 188 13.73 -28.24 0.72
N GLU A 189 14.65 -27.58 1.42
CA GLU A 189 15.34 -26.40 0.90
C GLU A 189 16.28 -26.73 -0.25
N GLN A 190 16.87 -27.93 -0.28
CA GLN A 190 17.66 -28.42 -1.40
C GLN A 190 16.78 -28.66 -2.65
N ALA A 191 15.53 -29.10 -2.44
CA ALA A 191 14.53 -29.26 -3.50
C ALA A 191 13.92 -27.94 -4.00
N MET A 192 14.03 -26.84 -3.24
CA MET A 192 13.50 -25.52 -3.61
C MET A 192 14.38 -24.72 -4.59
N GLY A 193 15.45 -25.33 -5.13
CA GLY A 193 16.34 -24.73 -6.12
C GLY A 193 17.41 -23.81 -5.53
N PRO A 194 18.37 -23.35 -6.36
CA PRO A 194 19.45 -22.49 -5.91
C PRO A 194 18.91 -21.14 -5.43
N TRP A 195 19.44 -20.68 -4.30
CA TRP A 195 19.13 -19.35 -3.80
C TRP A 195 19.87 -18.30 -4.64
N PRO A 196 19.19 -17.23 -5.08
CA PRO A 196 19.83 -16.17 -5.84
C PRO A 196 20.93 -15.54 -4.99
N ARG A 197 22.10 -15.29 -5.58
CA ARG A 197 23.21 -14.60 -4.91
C ARG A 197 23.33 -13.18 -5.44
N PRO A 198 23.60 -12.18 -4.58
CA PRO A 198 23.89 -10.84 -5.05
C PRO A 198 25.14 -10.83 -5.96
N GLU A 199 25.05 -10.17 -7.12
CA GLU A 199 26.19 -9.96 -8.02
C GLU A 199 27.01 -8.73 -7.61
N LEU A 200 26.39 -7.80 -6.89
CA LEU A 200 27.00 -6.60 -6.36
C LEU A 200 27.04 -6.69 -4.82
N PRO A 201 28.02 -6.06 -4.16
CA PRO A 201 28.03 -5.92 -2.71
C PRO A 201 26.75 -5.21 -2.25
N VAL A 202 26.02 -5.85 -1.33
CA VAL A 202 24.83 -5.28 -0.70
C VAL A 202 25.13 -5.13 0.78
N GLU A 203 24.92 -3.93 1.32
CA GLU A 203 25.22 -3.60 2.70
C GLU A 203 23.97 -3.16 3.46
N PRO A 204 23.82 -3.55 4.74
CA PRO A 204 22.76 -3.01 5.59
C PRO A 204 23.01 -1.52 5.87
N HIS A 205 21.99 -0.71 5.68
CA HIS A 205 22.00 0.71 6.04
C HIS A 205 21.29 0.90 7.38
N LEU A 206 22.05 1.28 8.41
CA LEU A 206 21.56 1.35 9.80
C LEU A 206 21.03 2.73 10.19
N GLY A 207 21.52 3.80 9.55
CA GLY A 207 21.15 5.18 9.88
C GLY A 207 19.92 5.69 9.13
N ASP A 208 19.68 6.98 9.28
CA ASP A 208 18.63 7.69 8.55
C ASP A 208 18.89 7.66 7.04
N PHE A 209 17.82 7.73 6.26
CA PHE A 209 17.92 8.01 4.84
C PHE A 209 18.56 9.41 4.70
N ASP A 210 19.74 9.44 4.09
CA ASP A 210 20.60 10.62 3.98
C ASP A 210 20.55 11.24 2.56
N ALA A 211 21.37 12.28 2.33
CA ALA A 211 21.41 12.99 1.05
C ALA A 211 21.72 12.09 -0.17
N ARG A 212 22.31 10.90 0.01
CA ARG A 212 22.54 9.95 -1.11
C ARG A 212 21.23 9.41 -1.66
N PHE A 213 20.18 9.32 -0.83
CA PHE A 213 18.84 8.92 -1.26
C PHE A 213 18.14 10.04 -2.03
N ASP A 214 18.30 11.30 -1.62
CA ASP A 214 17.81 12.44 -2.39
C ASP A 214 18.47 12.52 -3.77
N GLN A 215 19.78 12.29 -3.83
CA GLN A 215 20.52 12.24 -5.09
C GLN A 215 20.07 11.07 -5.97
N LEU A 216 19.80 9.89 -5.39
CA LEU A 216 19.22 8.77 -6.14
C LEU A 216 17.85 9.13 -6.69
N TRP A 217 16.96 9.69 -5.86
CA TRP A 217 15.63 10.12 -6.25
C TRP A 217 15.66 11.11 -7.42
N GLN A 218 16.47 12.17 -7.31
CA GLN A 218 16.64 13.17 -8.37
C GLN A 218 17.13 12.56 -9.69
N ARG A 219 18.01 11.56 -9.65
CA ARG A 219 18.52 10.89 -10.87
C ARG A 219 17.48 10.03 -11.56
N VAL A 220 16.54 9.43 -10.82
CA VAL A 220 15.64 8.39 -11.35
C VAL A 220 14.20 8.85 -11.57
N VAL A 221 13.76 9.95 -10.94
CA VAL A 221 12.36 10.41 -11.01
C VAL A 221 11.86 10.63 -12.45
N GLN A 222 12.73 11.09 -13.36
CA GLN A 222 12.42 11.27 -14.79
C GLN A 222 12.61 10.00 -15.64
N ARG A 223 13.23 8.95 -15.08
CA ARG A 223 13.46 7.68 -15.80
C ARG A 223 12.27 6.73 -15.70
N TYR A 224 11.37 6.99 -14.76
CA TYR A 224 10.09 6.30 -14.64
C TYR A 224 8.97 7.18 -15.22
N PRO A 225 8.08 6.66 -16.09
CA PRO A 225 6.95 7.42 -16.64
C PRO A 225 6.05 8.01 -15.56
N ALA A 226 5.74 7.21 -14.54
CA ALA A 226 5.21 7.72 -13.29
C ALA A 226 5.74 6.96 -12.08
N ILE A 227 5.95 7.66 -10.97
CA ILE A 227 6.53 7.10 -9.75
C ILE A 227 6.11 7.92 -8.53
N CYS A 228 5.90 7.25 -7.38
CA CYS A 228 5.69 7.95 -6.11
C CYS A 228 7.01 8.47 -5.52
N GLN A 229 6.96 9.61 -4.84
CA GLN A 229 8.10 10.25 -4.18
C GLN A 229 8.85 9.27 -3.27
N ARG A 230 10.19 9.36 -3.26
CA ARG A 230 11.12 8.51 -2.47
C ARG A 230 12.36 9.29 -2.01
N ASP A 231 12.16 10.54 -1.61
CA ASP A 231 13.25 11.34 -1.04
C ASP A 231 13.54 10.92 0.41
N ALA A 232 14.67 11.39 0.95
CA ALA A 232 15.13 11.03 2.29
C ALA A 232 14.09 11.35 3.37
N ARG A 233 13.43 12.50 3.27
CA ARG A 233 12.41 12.94 4.24
C ARG A 233 11.23 11.97 4.28
N LEU A 234 10.69 11.59 3.12
CA LEU A 234 9.58 10.66 3.03
C LEU A 234 9.98 9.24 3.47
N LEU A 235 11.17 8.78 3.09
CA LEU A 235 11.66 7.45 3.47
C LEU A 235 11.93 7.33 4.97
N ASN A 236 12.45 8.38 5.62
CA ASN A 236 12.61 8.43 7.08
C ASN A 236 11.25 8.34 7.78
N TRP A 237 10.29 9.21 7.43
CA TRP A 237 8.94 9.14 7.97
C TRP A 237 8.32 7.74 7.78
N ARG A 238 8.49 7.16 6.58
CA ARG A 238 7.84 5.90 6.21
C ARG A 238 8.43 4.68 6.89
N TYR A 239 9.75 4.65 7.13
CA TYR A 239 10.45 3.44 7.54
C TYR A 239 11.25 3.57 8.84
N ARG A 240 11.76 4.75 9.18
CA ARG A 240 12.46 5.00 10.45
C ARG A 240 11.49 5.43 11.54
N ASP A 241 10.59 6.35 11.24
CA ASP A 241 9.67 6.93 12.22
C ASP A 241 8.35 6.15 12.35
N HIS A 242 8.18 5.10 11.54
CA HIS A 242 6.97 4.29 11.54
C HIS A 242 6.76 3.59 12.90
N PRO A 243 5.60 3.74 13.57
CA PRO A 243 5.37 3.23 14.93
C PRO A 243 5.59 1.72 15.10
N ASP A 244 5.25 0.92 14.10
CA ASP A 244 5.47 -0.53 14.16
C ASP A 244 6.94 -1.00 13.95
N GLY A 245 7.85 -0.10 13.53
CA GLY A 245 9.29 -0.37 13.36
C GLY A 245 9.68 -1.62 12.56
N GLY A 246 10.90 -2.13 12.79
CA GLY A 246 11.39 -3.39 12.24
C GLY A 246 11.74 -3.37 10.74
N HIS A 247 11.98 -2.19 10.19
CA HIS A 247 12.39 -1.99 8.80
C HIS A 247 13.90 -2.14 8.65
N HIS A 248 14.32 -3.07 7.80
CA HIS A 248 15.72 -3.31 7.46
C HIS A 248 15.96 -2.74 6.06
N VAL A 249 16.96 -1.88 5.93
CA VAL A 249 17.30 -1.20 4.68
C VAL A 249 18.59 -1.81 4.15
N LEU A 250 18.56 -2.24 2.90
CA LEU A 250 19.70 -2.79 2.17
C LEU A 250 20.06 -1.83 1.06
N THR A 251 21.34 -1.62 0.82
CA THR A 251 21.84 -0.67 -0.17
C THR A 251 22.89 -1.29 -1.08
N VAL A 252 22.92 -0.83 -2.32
CA VAL A 252 24.02 -1.09 -3.27
C VAL A 252 24.62 0.26 -3.63
N SER A 253 25.93 0.38 -3.49
CA SER A 253 26.67 1.60 -3.80
C SER A 253 27.81 1.33 -4.78
N ASP A 254 28.22 2.38 -5.49
CA ASP A 254 29.47 2.45 -6.24
C ASP A 254 30.29 3.61 -5.68
N GLY A 255 31.26 3.28 -4.82
CA GLY A 255 31.94 4.25 -3.96
C GLY A 255 30.94 5.00 -3.08
N GLN A 256 30.91 6.33 -3.21
CA GLN A 256 29.99 7.21 -2.46
C GLN A 256 28.59 7.32 -3.11
N THR A 257 28.42 6.78 -4.32
CA THR A 257 27.17 6.92 -5.08
C THR A 257 26.23 5.76 -4.78
N LEU A 258 25.07 6.05 -4.20
CA LEU A 258 24.02 5.06 -3.99
C LEU A 258 23.38 4.67 -5.33
N ARG A 259 23.47 3.39 -5.72
CA ARG A 259 22.84 2.86 -6.95
C ARG A 259 21.39 2.42 -6.73
N GLY A 260 21.07 2.01 -5.52
CA GLY A 260 19.72 1.64 -5.15
C GLY A 260 19.60 1.15 -3.72
N TYR A 261 18.36 0.97 -3.29
CA TYR A 261 18.02 0.42 -1.99
C TYR A 261 16.84 -0.54 -2.06
N CYS A 262 16.69 -1.33 -1.00
CA CYS A 262 15.54 -2.19 -0.77
C CYS A 262 15.17 -2.15 0.72
N VAL A 263 13.89 -2.05 1.02
CA VAL A 263 13.36 -2.07 2.39
C VAL A 263 12.60 -3.37 2.60
N VAL A 264 12.96 -4.10 3.64
CA VAL A 264 12.29 -5.33 4.04
C VAL A 264 11.83 -5.26 5.50
N ARG A 265 10.80 -6.03 5.83
CA ARG A 265 10.32 -6.16 7.20
C ARG A 265 9.85 -7.59 7.47
N ALA A 266 10.30 -8.15 8.59
CA ALA A 266 9.75 -9.38 9.14
C ALA A 266 8.80 -9.06 10.31
N PHE A 267 7.70 -9.79 10.41
CA PHE A 267 6.70 -9.57 11.44
C PHE A 267 5.93 -10.86 11.74
N ASP A 268 5.31 -10.92 12.91
CA ASP A 268 4.50 -12.05 13.32
C ASP A 268 3.04 -11.85 12.94
N GLN A 269 2.45 -12.86 12.32
CA GLN A 269 1.03 -12.91 11.98
C GLN A 269 0.42 -14.14 12.65
N GLY A 270 -0.14 -13.95 13.84
CA GLY A 270 -0.56 -15.05 14.71
C GLY A 270 0.64 -15.93 15.07
N ARG A 271 0.63 -17.19 14.65
CA ARG A 271 1.72 -18.16 14.92
C ARG A 271 2.78 -18.24 13.82
N ARG A 272 2.67 -17.45 12.75
CA ARG A 272 3.52 -17.54 11.55
C ARG A 272 4.41 -16.31 11.42
N ARG A 273 5.67 -16.52 11.06
CA ARG A 273 6.61 -15.44 10.70
C ARG A 273 6.40 -15.06 9.23
N ARG A 274 6.03 -13.81 8.98
CA ARG A 274 5.81 -13.25 7.64
C ARG A 274 6.89 -12.23 7.32
N GLY A 275 7.11 -12.00 6.03
CA GLY A 275 8.02 -10.99 5.54
C GLY A 275 7.40 -10.20 4.41
N LYS A 276 7.73 -8.93 4.31
CA LYS A 276 7.41 -8.08 3.17
C LYS A 276 8.70 -7.48 2.61
N ILE A 277 8.80 -7.46 1.28
CA ILE A 277 9.66 -6.53 0.57
C ILE A 277 8.78 -5.30 0.33
N LEU A 278 9.06 -4.23 1.06
CA LEU A 278 8.21 -3.06 1.16
C LEU A 278 8.49 -2.10 0.02
N ASP A 279 9.75 -1.76 -0.21
CA ASP A 279 10.12 -0.80 -1.24
C ASP A 279 11.45 -1.17 -1.87
N LEU A 280 11.64 -0.74 -3.11
CA LEU A 280 12.84 -0.93 -3.88
C LEU A 280 12.96 0.21 -4.87
N LEU A 281 14.15 0.78 -5.00
CA LEU A 281 14.42 1.80 -6.01
C LEU A 281 15.81 1.60 -6.58
N THR A 282 15.89 1.60 -7.91
CA THR A 282 17.12 1.64 -8.70
C THR A 282 16.87 2.56 -9.89
N ALA A 283 17.88 2.82 -10.73
CA ALA A 283 17.57 3.23 -12.09
C ALA A 283 16.82 2.07 -12.82
N PRO A 284 15.82 2.35 -13.68
CA PRO A 284 15.06 1.33 -14.42
C PRO A 284 15.92 0.31 -15.16
N GLU A 285 17.03 0.77 -15.73
CA GLU A 285 18.00 0.02 -16.52
C GLU A 285 19.05 -0.72 -15.68
N ASP A 286 19.20 -0.39 -14.39
CA ASP A 286 20.18 -1.02 -13.50
C ASP A 286 19.67 -2.37 -12.95
N GLN A 287 19.53 -3.34 -13.85
CA GLN A 287 19.05 -4.68 -13.52
C GLN A 287 19.96 -5.42 -12.54
N ARG A 288 21.27 -5.15 -12.58
CA ARG A 288 22.26 -5.79 -11.69
C ARG A 288 22.09 -5.34 -10.24
N ALA A 289 21.91 -4.03 -10.00
CA ALA A 289 21.59 -3.52 -8.67
C ALA A 289 20.25 -4.07 -8.18
N ARG A 290 19.23 -4.07 -9.05
CA ARG A 290 17.91 -4.59 -8.71
C ARG A 290 17.95 -6.06 -8.31
N ALA A 291 18.56 -6.93 -9.13
CA ALA A 291 18.69 -8.35 -8.85
C ALA A 291 19.50 -8.62 -7.57
N SER A 292 20.58 -7.85 -7.35
CA SER A 292 21.40 -7.99 -6.14
C SER A 292 20.64 -7.62 -4.87
N LEU A 293 19.88 -6.51 -4.90
CA LEU A 293 19.00 -6.10 -3.80
C LEU A 293 17.91 -7.13 -3.52
N PHE A 294 17.30 -7.72 -4.55
CA PHE A 294 16.33 -8.80 -4.38
C PHE A 294 16.94 -10.06 -3.75
N ALA A 295 18.10 -10.48 -4.23
CA ALA A 295 18.80 -11.63 -3.68
C ALA A 295 19.13 -11.42 -2.20
N ALA A 296 19.67 -10.24 -1.84
CA ALA A 296 19.97 -9.88 -0.47
C ALA A 296 18.70 -9.78 0.41
N ALA A 297 17.61 -9.19 -0.11
CA ALA A 297 16.33 -9.15 0.58
C ALA A 297 15.80 -10.55 0.93
N LEU A 298 15.91 -11.51 0.00
CA LEU A 298 15.51 -12.90 0.25
C LEU A 298 16.39 -13.59 1.29
N HIS A 299 17.70 -13.33 1.27
CA HIS A 299 18.62 -13.82 2.30
C HIS A 299 18.29 -13.22 3.68
N GLU A 300 17.98 -11.93 3.73
CA GLU A 300 17.62 -11.24 4.96
C GLU A 300 16.33 -11.80 5.56
N LEU A 301 15.28 -11.99 4.74
CA LEU A 301 14.03 -12.62 5.19
C LEU A 301 14.25 -14.07 5.64
N ARG A 302 15.16 -14.81 5.00
CA ARG A 302 15.53 -16.17 5.43
C ARG A 302 16.24 -16.16 6.79
N ARG A 303 17.15 -15.20 7.01
CA ARG A 303 17.84 -14.99 8.31
C ARG A 303 16.85 -14.71 9.43
N GLU A 304 15.83 -13.91 9.13
CA GLU A 304 14.67 -13.60 9.99
C GLU A 304 13.66 -14.75 10.14
N ARG A 305 13.96 -15.94 9.58
CA ARG A 305 13.13 -17.16 9.63
C ARG A 305 11.72 -16.94 9.09
N VAL A 306 11.55 -16.03 8.14
CA VAL A 306 10.28 -15.78 7.49
C VAL A 306 9.81 -17.03 6.77
N GLU A 307 8.55 -17.42 6.98
CA GLU A 307 7.97 -18.55 6.25
C GLU A 307 7.60 -18.13 4.82
N ARG A 308 7.00 -16.94 4.67
CA ARG A 308 6.50 -16.42 3.40
C ARG A 308 6.83 -14.94 3.25
N ALA A 309 7.50 -14.61 2.15
CA ALA A 309 7.71 -13.24 1.70
C ALA A 309 6.55 -12.79 0.81
N GLU A 310 6.15 -11.53 0.95
CA GLU A 310 5.17 -10.86 0.10
C GLU A 310 5.80 -9.60 -0.51
N ILE A 311 5.42 -9.28 -1.74
CA ILE A 311 5.82 -8.06 -2.45
C ILE A 311 4.66 -7.59 -3.31
N PHE A 312 4.59 -6.30 -3.59
CA PHE A 312 3.71 -5.73 -4.61
C PHE A 312 4.57 -5.15 -5.73
N VAL A 313 4.20 -5.45 -6.97
CA VAL A 313 4.92 -5.00 -8.17
C VAL A 313 3.92 -4.34 -9.12
N SER A 314 4.39 -3.42 -9.96
CA SER A 314 3.53 -2.69 -10.92
C SER A 314 4.17 -2.44 -12.28
N ASP A 315 5.32 -3.08 -12.57
CA ASP A 315 5.96 -3.04 -13.89
C ASP A 315 6.33 -4.44 -14.39
N ALA A 316 6.43 -4.57 -15.71
CA ALA A 316 6.70 -5.84 -16.38
C ALA A 316 8.07 -6.43 -16.01
N ALA A 317 9.11 -5.60 -15.95
CA ALA A 317 10.47 -6.06 -15.69
C ALA A 317 10.58 -6.65 -14.28
N LEU A 318 9.98 -5.99 -13.29
CA LEU A 318 9.90 -6.45 -11.92
C LEU A 318 9.04 -7.72 -11.80
N THR A 319 7.92 -7.79 -12.52
CA THR A 319 7.06 -8.99 -12.59
C THR A 319 7.84 -10.20 -13.11
N SER A 320 8.58 -10.03 -14.21
CA SER A 320 9.44 -11.09 -14.76
C SER A 320 10.55 -11.50 -13.80
N LEU A 321 11.20 -10.53 -13.14
CA LEU A 321 12.25 -10.79 -12.16
C LEU A 321 11.72 -11.60 -10.97
N VAL A 322 10.61 -11.17 -10.34
CA VAL A 322 10.08 -11.88 -9.17
C VAL A 322 9.57 -13.28 -9.57
N GLY A 323 9.01 -13.44 -10.77
CA GLY A 323 8.64 -14.74 -11.32
C GLY A 323 9.83 -15.68 -11.48
N ALA A 324 10.95 -15.21 -12.05
CA ALA A 324 12.19 -15.96 -12.16
C ALA A 324 12.79 -16.31 -10.77
N LEU A 325 12.53 -15.47 -9.77
CA LEU A 325 12.88 -15.71 -8.38
C LEU A 325 11.85 -16.59 -7.64
N GLY A 326 10.90 -17.22 -8.32
CA GLY A 326 9.96 -18.17 -7.72
C GLY A 326 8.85 -17.53 -6.88
N PHE A 327 8.57 -16.24 -7.07
CA PHE A 327 7.33 -15.64 -6.58
C PHE A 327 6.16 -16.02 -7.48
N THR A 328 5.01 -16.26 -6.86
CA THR A 328 3.74 -16.51 -7.57
C THR A 328 2.72 -15.41 -7.27
N PRO A 329 1.81 -15.10 -8.21
CA PRO A 329 0.75 -14.12 -7.97
C PRO A 329 -0.09 -14.46 -6.74
N LYS A 330 -0.41 -13.44 -5.94
CA LYS A 330 -1.34 -13.53 -4.82
C LYS A 330 -2.75 -13.23 -5.32
N LEU A 331 -3.58 -14.26 -5.37
CA LEU A 331 -4.96 -14.16 -5.84
C LEU A 331 -5.93 -13.94 -4.67
N SER A 332 -7.04 -13.24 -4.93
CA SER A 332 -8.15 -13.10 -4.01
C SER A 332 -8.93 -14.41 -3.87
N LYS A 333 -9.95 -14.44 -3.00
CA LYS A 333 -10.84 -15.60 -2.85
C LYS A 333 -11.59 -15.94 -4.14
N SER A 334 -11.80 -14.96 -5.02
CA SER A 334 -12.41 -15.17 -6.34
C SER A 334 -11.41 -15.54 -7.43
N GLY A 335 -10.13 -15.77 -7.08
CA GLY A 335 -9.08 -16.14 -8.04
C GLY A 335 -8.58 -14.97 -8.89
N ARG A 336 -8.95 -13.73 -8.59
CA ARG A 336 -8.47 -12.54 -9.32
C ARG A 336 -7.20 -11.99 -8.68
N PRO A 337 -6.24 -11.43 -9.45
CA PRO A 337 -5.19 -10.62 -8.87
C PRO A 337 -5.82 -9.38 -8.21
N GLY A 338 -5.14 -8.82 -7.20
CA GLY A 338 -5.48 -7.52 -6.62
C GLY A 338 -4.58 -6.43 -7.20
N PRO A 339 -4.88 -5.89 -8.40
CA PRO A 339 -4.07 -4.85 -9.02
C PRO A 339 -4.23 -3.51 -8.30
N ILE A 340 -3.45 -2.54 -8.72
CA ILE A 340 -3.75 -1.13 -8.47
C ILE A 340 -5.03 -0.80 -9.24
N LEU A 341 -5.94 -0.10 -8.58
CA LEU A 341 -7.09 0.53 -9.21
C LEU A 341 -6.80 2.02 -9.36
N ALA A 342 -6.92 2.55 -10.56
CA ALA A 342 -6.70 3.95 -10.85
C ALA A 342 -7.94 4.58 -11.48
N ARG A 343 -8.27 5.81 -11.07
CA ARG A 343 -9.33 6.63 -11.66
C ARG A 343 -8.72 7.96 -12.07
N HIS A 344 -8.99 8.38 -13.30
CA HIS A 344 -8.46 9.62 -13.92
C HIS A 344 -6.93 9.68 -14.04
N LEU A 345 -6.22 8.55 -13.93
CA LEU A 345 -4.78 8.50 -14.22
C LEU A 345 -4.55 8.71 -15.74
N PRO A 346 -3.72 9.68 -16.15
CA PRO A 346 -3.45 9.92 -17.56
C PRO A 346 -2.62 8.78 -18.16
N ALA A 347 -2.85 8.47 -19.44
CA ALA A 347 -2.18 7.34 -20.11
C ALA A 347 -0.65 7.45 -20.12
N VAL A 348 -0.09 8.66 -20.11
CA VAL A 348 1.36 8.90 -20.03
C VAL A 348 1.98 8.44 -18.70
N ALA A 349 1.16 8.29 -17.66
CA ALA A 349 1.61 7.78 -16.37
C ALA A 349 1.73 6.24 -16.33
N GLU A 350 1.47 5.54 -17.43
CA GLU A 350 1.67 4.10 -17.53
C GLU A 350 2.99 3.76 -18.26
N PRO A 351 3.83 2.86 -17.73
CA PRO A 351 3.68 2.14 -16.46
C PRO A 351 3.89 3.01 -15.21
N LEU A 352 3.01 2.81 -14.23
CA LEU A 352 3.08 3.43 -12.92
C LEU A 352 3.98 2.60 -11.99
N TYR A 353 5.07 3.17 -11.48
CA TYR A 353 5.97 2.52 -10.52
C TYR A 353 5.50 2.70 -9.08
N VAL A 354 5.04 1.60 -8.49
CA VAL A 354 4.45 1.50 -7.16
C VAL A 354 4.93 0.22 -6.49
N THR A 355 5.30 0.33 -5.22
CA THR A 355 5.77 -0.80 -4.41
C THR A 355 4.79 -1.15 -3.31
N GLN A 356 5.13 -2.16 -2.50
CA GLN A 356 4.32 -2.55 -1.35
C GLN A 356 4.22 -1.42 -0.31
N GLY A 357 5.19 -0.52 -0.25
CA GLY A 357 5.25 0.59 0.69
C GLY A 357 4.36 1.77 0.33
N ASP A 358 3.93 1.93 -0.91
CA ASP A 358 3.08 3.05 -1.34
C ASP A 358 1.62 2.84 -0.95
N GLY A 359 0.89 3.88 -0.53
CA GLY A 359 -0.58 3.79 -0.35
C GLY A 359 -1.12 2.86 0.74
N ASP A 360 -0.27 2.14 1.46
CA ASP A 360 -0.70 1.44 2.68
C ASP A 360 -0.90 2.53 3.77
N GLY A 361 -2.07 2.58 4.41
CA GLY A 361 -2.41 3.47 5.53
C GLY A 361 -1.69 3.08 6.84
N GLY A 362 -0.38 2.87 6.71
CA GLY A 362 0.43 2.01 7.56
C GLY A 362 0.33 0.56 7.17
#